data_AF-A0A4P9XJH9-F1
#
_entry.id   AF-A0A4P9XJH9-F1
#
_cell.length_a   1.000
_cell.length_b   1.000
_cell.length_c   1.000
_cell.angle_alpha   90.00
_cell.angle_beta   90.00
_cell.angle_gamma   90.00
#
_symmetry.space_group_name_H-M   'P 1'
#
loop_
_entity.id
_entity.type
_entity.pdbx_description
1 polymer ?
#
loop_
_entity_poly.entity_id
_entity_poly.type
_entity_poly.pdbx_seq_one_letter_code
_entity_poly.pdbx_strand_id
1 'polypeptide(L)'
;MARIWEDIAKPECLKNSLFSEFFDCMVVGLPPKPFSPDQFNEAVNKLRLRFTDPNHSDYVFKPCYHRGIPIDGFSHYASGIWDAVLADDMLSIPSQQMLLAEYRCAELRSEASTAFKSNISAITAQINDGKTVDGLGKLMEKARNEAIAIFDANAKHYHHDVYTGMRSKLYETFNEQLSILFRNQLDTMAANLAEQFDTEVGSLRASSAALFTAKADRLRLRALGNFEKAAKDMLIKGTDWAFSKELELLHEKLSKKALHYCNENASRLQAEEDKRRHEERLKQEEERRRKEMENARQEARMRSEAQEKQRQEEKRQHEKELELLKEKIRLQEKINKLEQLRLEKEMRQQMEEGRRAEIRRRNEERRREETVRRHREEMARQQEQLRKLKEEERRKEAQRKEEEEKRRKELEEEEEARQKREADECEKNRKREMIENIAVSAAFCAGPVTGLVAGGVVALGKLLF
;
A
#
# COMPACT_ATOMS: atom_id res chain seq x y z
N MET A 1 115.32 28.58 14.80
CA MET A 1 114.87 29.04 13.47
C MET A 1 114.63 27.85 12.55
N ALA A 2 115.61 27.29 11.82
CA ALA A 2 115.38 26.22 10.84
C ALA A 2 114.41 25.11 11.29
N ARG A 3 114.67 24.40 12.42
CA ARG A 3 113.75 23.39 12.96
C ARG A 3 112.34 23.90 13.25
N ILE A 4 112.21 25.08 13.85
CA ILE A 4 110.90 25.72 14.08
C ILE A 4 110.15 25.97 12.76
N TRP A 5 110.88 26.25 11.66
CA TRP A 5 110.32 26.37 10.32
C TRP A 5 110.04 25.02 9.64
N GLU A 6 110.56 23.91 10.15
CA GLU A 6 110.25 22.54 9.72
C GLU A 6 109.03 22.00 10.50
N ASP A 7 108.92 22.33 11.80
CA ASP A 7 107.89 21.85 12.73
C ASP A 7 106.51 22.54 12.56
N ILE A 8 106.44 23.73 11.94
CA ILE A 8 105.17 24.46 11.72
C ILE A 8 104.30 23.83 10.63
N ALA A 9 102.98 23.84 10.86
CA ALA A 9 101.99 23.44 9.86
C ALA A 9 101.95 24.47 8.70
N LYS A 10 102.44 24.08 7.52
CA LYS A 10 102.44 24.90 6.30
C LYS A 10 101.28 24.54 5.37
N PRO A 11 100.66 25.51 4.67
CA PRO A 11 99.80 25.23 3.53
C PRO A 11 100.53 24.42 2.45
N GLU A 12 99.81 23.56 1.72
CA GLU A 12 100.42 22.60 0.77
C GLU A 12 101.28 23.29 -0.31
N CYS A 13 100.89 24.50 -0.75
CA CYS A 13 101.64 25.32 -1.71
C CYS A 13 102.97 25.89 -1.17
N LEU A 14 103.18 25.88 0.14
CA LEU A 14 104.40 26.35 0.82
C LEU A 14 105.13 25.24 1.58
N LYS A 15 104.66 23.99 1.50
CA LYS A 15 105.15 22.83 2.26
C LYS A 15 106.68 22.65 2.23
N ASN A 16 107.25 22.79 1.03
CA ASN A 16 108.69 22.61 0.78
C ASN A 16 109.52 23.90 0.97
N SER A 17 108.91 25.00 1.42
CA SER A 17 109.60 26.28 1.57
C SER A 17 110.68 26.25 2.66
N LEU A 18 111.78 26.96 2.40
CA LEU A 18 112.95 27.08 3.26
C LEU A 18 112.90 28.39 4.05
N PHE A 19 113.43 28.37 5.28
CA PHE A 19 113.44 29.55 6.17
C PHE A 19 114.11 30.77 5.51
N SER A 20 115.18 30.53 4.75
CA SER A 20 115.95 31.54 4.01
C SER A 20 115.23 32.17 2.81
N GLU A 21 114.08 31.65 2.38
CA GLU A 21 113.25 32.28 1.34
C GLU A 21 112.41 33.43 1.90
N PHE A 22 112.18 33.43 3.22
CA PHE A 22 111.31 34.39 3.93
C PHE A 22 112.08 35.26 4.93
N PHE A 23 113.21 34.78 5.47
CA PHE A 23 113.93 35.44 6.55
C PHE A 23 115.45 35.46 6.33
N ASP A 24 116.01 36.66 6.20
CA ASP A 24 117.41 36.94 6.47
C ASP A 24 117.67 36.95 7.98
N CYS A 25 118.81 36.40 8.42
CA CYS A 25 119.18 36.35 9.84
C CYS A 25 120.62 36.84 10.04
N MET A 26 120.81 37.77 10.99
CA MET A 26 122.12 38.30 11.36
C MET A 26 122.24 38.32 12.88
N VAL A 27 123.37 37.85 13.41
CA VAL A 27 123.63 37.77 14.86
C VAL A 27 124.70 38.79 15.25
N VAL A 28 124.53 39.44 16.41
CA VAL A 28 125.48 40.41 16.95
C VAL A 28 125.64 40.18 18.45
N GLY A 29 126.86 39.92 18.90
CA GLY A 29 127.19 39.88 20.32
C GLY A 29 127.42 41.30 20.86
N LEU A 30 126.77 41.63 21.98
CA LEU A 30 127.00 42.88 22.71
C LEU A 30 127.51 42.54 24.13
N PRO A 31 128.54 43.25 24.65
CA PRO A 31 129.01 43.09 26.02
C PRO A 31 127.90 43.31 27.07
N PRO A 32 127.96 42.69 28.25
CA PRO A 32 126.93 42.85 29.28
C PRO A 32 126.96 44.27 29.87
N LYS A 33 126.03 45.12 29.44
CA LYS A 33 125.93 46.55 29.80
C LYS A 33 126.15 46.89 31.28
N PRO A 34 125.66 46.13 32.28
CA PRO A 34 125.88 46.45 33.69
C PRO A 34 127.33 46.32 34.17
N PHE A 35 128.15 45.50 33.49
CA PHE A 35 129.52 45.19 33.91
C PHE A 35 130.58 45.85 33.00
N SER A 36 130.27 46.00 31.71
CA SER A 36 131.16 46.63 30.72
C SER A 36 130.43 47.72 29.92
N PRO A 37 130.00 48.83 30.54
CA PRO A 37 129.16 49.84 29.89
C PRO A 37 129.84 50.51 28.68
N ASP A 38 131.13 50.82 28.76
CA ASP A 38 131.85 51.49 27.68
C ASP A 38 132.06 50.57 26.48
N GLN A 39 132.41 49.30 26.70
CA GLN A 39 132.52 48.28 25.66
C GLN A 39 131.15 47.99 25.02
N PHE A 40 130.07 48.01 25.80
CA PHE A 40 128.71 47.93 25.26
C PHE A 40 128.38 49.14 24.38
N ASN A 41 128.68 50.35 24.83
CA ASN A 41 128.45 51.58 24.06
C ASN A 41 129.29 51.59 22.78
N GLU A 42 130.54 51.11 22.80
CA GLU A 42 131.38 50.96 21.62
C GLU A 42 130.79 49.93 20.63
N ALA A 43 130.36 48.77 21.13
CA ALA A 43 129.72 47.72 20.31
C ALA A 43 128.40 48.19 19.70
N VAL A 44 127.59 48.97 20.43
CA VAL A 44 126.36 49.60 19.91
C VAL A 44 126.67 50.69 18.88
N ASN A 45 127.75 51.48 19.06
CA ASN A 45 128.19 52.44 18.05
C ASN A 45 128.63 51.73 16.75
N LYS A 46 129.33 50.59 16.84
CA LYS A 46 129.67 49.74 15.69
C LYS A 46 128.42 49.15 15.03
N LEU A 47 127.47 48.65 15.84
CA LEU A 47 126.18 48.15 15.34
C LEU A 47 125.37 49.24 14.62
N ARG A 48 125.39 50.50 15.10
CA ARG A 48 124.70 51.62 14.45
C ARG A 48 125.15 51.81 12.99
N LEU A 49 126.45 51.64 12.70
CA LEU A 49 126.98 51.79 11.33
C LEU A 49 126.27 50.87 10.34
N ARG A 50 125.91 49.64 10.75
CA ARG A 50 125.14 48.68 9.94
C ARG A 50 123.72 49.13 9.59
N PHE A 51 123.19 50.15 10.24
CA PHE A 51 121.89 50.76 9.92
C PHE A 51 122.03 52.16 9.26
N THR A 52 123.20 52.80 9.33
CA THR A 52 123.39 54.20 8.89
C THR A 52 124.40 54.39 7.75
N ASP A 53 125.28 53.43 7.48
CA ASP A 53 126.24 53.46 6.37
C ASP A 53 125.90 52.38 5.33
N PRO A 54 125.33 52.76 4.16
CA PRO A 54 125.00 51.83 3.08
C PRO A 54 126.19 51.06 2.49
N ASN A 55 127.44 51.49 2.77
CA ASN A 55 128.65 50.84 2.29
C ASN A 55 129.20 49.78 3.26
N HIS A 56 128.61 49.66 4.45
CA HIS A 56 129.02 48.68 5.45
C HIS A 56 128.73 47.25 4.95
N SER A 57 129.67 46.30 5.09
CA SER A 57 129.51 44.90 4.62
C SER A 57 128.21 44.26 5.12
N ASP A 58 127.94 44.45 6.40
CA ASP A 58 126.78 43.92 7.10
C ASP A 58 125.59 44.93 7.15
N TYR A 59 125.46 45.81 6.14
CA TYR A 59 124.36 46.78 6.09
C TYR A 59 123.00 46.08 6.06
N VAL A 60 122.09 46.52 6.94
CA VAL A 60 120.88 45.77 7.26
C VAL A 60 119.78 45.95 6.21
N PHE A 61 119.58 47.14 5.66
CA PHE A 61 118.40 47.43 4.84
C PHE A 61 118.57 47.00 3.37
N LYS A 62 118.02 45.84 3.01
CA LYS A 62 117.92 45.39 1.62
C LYS A 62 116.62 45.89 0.95
N PRO A 63 116.61 46.25 -0.34
CA PRO A 63 115.40 46.68 -1.04
C PRO A 63 114.24 45.69 -0.99
N CYS A 64 114.52 44.37 -0.98
CA CYS A 64 113.50 43.32 -0.91
C CYS A 64 112.70 43.28 0.40
N TYR A 65 113.16 43.96 1.48
CA TYR A 65 112.39 44.07 2.71
C TYR A 65 111.29 45.14 2.61
N HIS A 66 111.43 46.09 1.67
CA HIS A 66 110.51 47.21 1.54
C HIS A 66 109.23 46.78 0.78
N ARG A 67 108.08 46.85 1.44
CA ARG A 67 106.79 46.42 0.87
C ARG A 67 106.23 47.33 -0.24
N GLY A 68 106.93 48.43 -0.58
CA GLY A 68 106.53 49.35 -1.65
C GLY A 68 105.44 50.36 -1.27
N ILE A 69 105.17 50.53 0.03
CA ILE A 69 104.00 51.25 0.54
C ILE A 69 104.40 52.69 0.92
N PRO A 70 103.71 53.72 0.38
CA PRO A 70 103.90 55.11 0.80
C PRO A 70 103.63 55.34 2.30
N ILE A 71 104.35 56.28 2.91
CA ILE A 71 104.32 56.50 4.37
C ILE A 71 102.96 56.98 4.89
N ASP A 72 102.21 57.69 4.07
CA ASP A 72 100.82 58.13 4.29
C ASP A 72 99.83 56.95 4.27
N GLY A 73 100.06 55.95 3.40
CA GLY A 73 99.28 54.72 3.34
C GLY A 73 99.66 53.65 4.37
N PHE A 74 100.85 53.77 5.00
CA PHE A 74 101.38 52.74 5.89
C PHE A 74 100.50 52.46 7.11
N SER A 75 99.87 53.49 7.70
CA SER A 75 98.99 53.34 8.86
C SER A 75 97.75 52.49 8.55
N HIS A 76 97.13 52.71 7.39
CA HIS A 76 95.95 51.95 6.94
C HIS A 76 96.33 50.50 6.60
N TYR A 77 97.46 50.28 5.94
CA TYR A 77 97.99 48.94 5.67
C TYR A 77 98.30 48.16 6.96
N ALA A 78 98.93 48.82 7.94
CA ALA A 78 99.22 48.23 9.25
C ALA A 78 97.93 47.89 10.02
N SER A 79 96.89 48.73 9.94
CA SER A 79 95.56 48.39 10.48
C SER A 79 95.00 47.14 9.84
N GLY A 80 94.97 47.05 8.50
CA GLY A 80 94.43 45.88 7.80
C GLY A 80 95.15 44.57 8.14
N ILE A 81 96.45 44.60 8.43
CA ILE A 81 97.18 43.45 8.99
C ILE A 81 96.75 43.16 10.43
N TRP A 82 96.63 44.20 11.27
CA TRP A 82 96.23 44.05 12.67
C TRP A 82 94.80 43.49 12.82
N ASP A 83 93.87 43.99 12.02
CA ASP A 83 92.48 43.54 11.97
C ASP A 83 92.38 42.06 11.52
N ALA A 84 93.23 41.65 10.56
CA ALA A 84 93.34 40.25 10.15
C ALA A 84 93.98 39.35 11.23
N VAL A 85 94.96 39.87 11.99
CA VAL A 85 95.60 39.17 13.12
C VAL A 85 94.64 39.02 14.31
N LEU A 86 93.78 40.00 14.56
CA LEU A 86 92.74 39.92 15.60
C LEU A 86 91.59 38.97 15.23
N ALA A 87 91.37 38.72 13.94
CA ALA A 87 90.32 37.84 13.43
C ALA A 87 90.77 36.38 13.23
N ASP A 88 92.05 36.04 13.48
CA ASP A 88 92.56 34.68 13.34
C ASP A 88 92.43 33.89 14.65
N ASP A 89 91.36 33.10 14.75
CA ASP A 89 91.11 32.18 15.87
C ASP A 89 92.29 31.22 16.13
N MET A 90 93.13 30.92 15.13
CA MET A 90 94.32 30.05 15.29
C MET A 90 95.44 30.70 16.11
N LEU A 91 95.42 32.03 16.27
CA LEU A 91 96.31 32.77 17.18
C LEU A 91 95.77 32.83 18.61
N SER A 92 94.52 32.40 18.84
CA SER A 92 94.01 32.21 20.21
C SER A 92 94.65 30.95 20.81
N ILE A 93 95.66 31.15 21.66
CA ILE A 93 96.29 30.09 22.45
C ILE A 93 95.58 30.04 23.81
N PRO A 94 94.77 29.00 24.11
CA PRO A 94 94.14 28.88 25.42
C PRO A 94 95.20 28.83 26.52
N SER A 95 94.97 29.52 27.64
CA SER A 95 95.87 29.41 28.78
C SER A 95 95.90 27.96 29.29
N GLN A 96 97.01 27.53 29.88
CA GLN A 96 97.10 26.18 30.48
C GLN A 96 96.03 25.95 31.57
N GLN A 97 95.54 27.03 32.20
CA GLN A 97 94.43 26.99 33.15
C GLN A 97 93.08 26.76 32.45
N MET A 98 92.86 27.37 31.28
CA MET A 98 91.66 27.16 30.45
C MET A 98 91.61 25.74 29.87
N LEU A 99 92.72 25.24 29.32
CA LEU A 99 92.80 23.87 28.80
C LEU A 99 92.59 22.81 29.90
N LEU A 100 93.14 23.03 31.10
CA LEU A 100 92.90 22.18 32.27
C LEU A 100 91.43 22.25 32.73
N ALA A 101 90.82 23.44 32.71
CA ALA A 101 89.42 23.64 33.01
C ALA A 101 88.50 22.90 32.03
N GLU A 102 88.80 22.93 30.73
CA GLU A 102 88.02 22.25 29.70
C GLU A 102 88.01 20.74 29.91
N TYR A 103 89.19 20.15 30.14
CA TYR A 103 89.33 18.72 30.42
C TYR A 103 88.56 18.31 31.69
N ARG A 104 88.77 19.02 32.81
CA ARG A 104 88.12 18.68 34.09
C ARG A 104 86.62 18.94 34.10
N CYS A 105 86.15 20.03 33.50
CA CYS A 105 84.73 20.27 33.34
C CYS A 105 84.08 19.24 32.40
N ALA A 106 84.78 18.71 31.40
CA ALA A 106 84.25 17.63 30.56
C ALA A 106 84.03 16.32 31.33
N GLU A 107 84.93 15.95 32.24
CA GLU A 107 84.74 14.79 33.14
C GLU A 107 83.54 14.99 34.08
N LEU A 108 83.51 16.12 34.80
CA LEU A 108 82.42 16.45 35.74
C LEU A 108 81.05 16.57 35.05
N ARG A 109 81.04 17.03 33.79
CA ARG A 109 79.84 17.06 32.93
C ARG A 109 79.32 15.65 32.63
N SER A 110 80.21 14.67 32.48
CA SER A 110 79.86 13.26 32.25
C SER A 110 79.29 12.61 33.53
N GLU A 111 79.89 12.90 34.69
CA GLU A 111 79.40 12.48 36.00
C GLU A 111 77.98 13.02 36.27
N ALA A 112 77.80 14.34 36.15
CA ALA A 112 76.49 15.00 36.30
C ALA A 112 75.44 14.44 35.31
N SER A 113 75.83 14.15 34.06
CA SER A 113 74.95 13.54 33.06
C SER A 113 74.56 12.10 33.41
N THR A 114 75.43 11.37 34.12
CA THR A 114 75.17 10.00 34.58
C THR A 114 74.24 10.01 35.79
N ALA A 115 74.46 10.91 36.74
CA ALA A 115 73.57 11.15 37.88
C ALA A 115 72.16 11.56 37.41
N PHE A 116 72.06 12.50 36.46
CA PHE A 116 70.80 12.91 35.84
C PHE A 116 70.02 11.72 35.26
N LYS A 117 70.68 10.90 34.42
CA LYS A 117 70.07 9.71 33.80
C LYS A 117 69.60 8.69 34.84
N SER A 118 70.35 8.50 35.91
CA SER A 118 69.95 7.65 37.04
C SER A 118 68.68 8.20 37.70
N ASN A 119 68.65 9.50 38.04
CA ASN A 119 67.54 10.15 38.72
C ASN A 119 66.23 10.14 37.91
N ILE A 120 66.28 10.21 36.58
CA ILE A 120 65.07 10.12 35.73
C ILE A 120 64.71 8.68 35.32
N SER A 121 65.57 7.69 35.52
CA SER A 121 65.41 6.33 34.95
C SER A 121 64.04 5.69 35.22
N ALA A 122 63.59 5.70 36.48
CA ALA A 122 62.29 5.15 36.89
C ALA A 122 61.08 5.97 36.37
N ILE A 123 61.28 7.25 36.06
CA ILE A 123 60.25 8.12 35.47
C ILE A 123 60.13 7.82 33.97
N THR A 124 61.27 7.79 33.27
CA THR A 124 61.36 7.41 31.86
C THR A 124 60.77 6.03 31.61
N ALA A 125 61.03 5.05 32.48
CA ALA A 125 60.42 3.72 32.38
C ALA A 125 58.89 3.75 32.45
N GLN A 126 58.31 4.48 33.42
CA GLN A 126 56.85 4.58 33.56
C GLN A 126 56.19 5.30 32.37
N ILE A 127 56.81 6.38 31.88
CA ILE A 127 56.30 7.13 30.72
C ILE A 127 56.39 6.28 29.44
N ASN A 128 57.46 5.51 29.26
CA ASN A 128 57.61 4.59 28.12
C ASN A 128 56.66 3.39 28.19
N ASP A 129 56.27 2.95 29.40
CA ASP A 129 55.19 1.98 29.63
C ASP A 129 53.78 2.54 29.34
N GLY A 130 53.66 3.82 28.94
CA GLY A 130 52.37 4.49 28.74
C GLY A 130 51.61 4.82 30.03
N LYS A 131 52.33 4.96 31.16
CA LYS A 131 51.75 5.30 32.46
C LYS A 131 51.96 6.79 32.76
N THR A 132 50.93 7.45 33.28
CA THR A 132 51.00 8.85 33.69
C THR A 132 51.67 8.96 35.07
N VAL A 133 52.75 9.75 35.17
CA VAL A 133 53.46 10.01 36.43
C VAL A 133 52.90 11.26 37.11
N ASP A 134 52.41 11.13 38.34
CA ASP A 134 51.92 12.26 39.15
C ASP A 134 53.06 13.18 39.60
N GLY A 135 52.82 14.49 39.54
CA GLY A 135 53.79 15.50 39.98
C GLY A 135 55.05 15.60 39.11
N LEU A 136 55.02 15.07 37.87
CA LEU A 136 56.16 14.94 36.95
C LEU A 136 57.05 16.20 36.90
N GLY A 137 56.47 17.40 36.75
CA GLY A 137 57.24 18.66 36.69
C GLY A 137 58.19 18.87 37.89
N LYS A 138 57.75 18.53 39.11
CA LYS A 138 58.56 18.64 40.33
C LYS A 138 59.67 17.59 40.38
N LEU A 139 59.40 16.37 39.89
CA LEU A 139 60.39 15.30 39.80
C LEU A 139 61.47 15.63 38.77
N MET A 140 61.07 16.14 37.61
CA MET A 140 61.96 16.61 36.54
C MET A 140 62.80 17.82 36.99
N GLU A 141 62.19 18.81 37.63
CA GLU A 141 62.91 19.97 38.18
C GLU A 141 63.93 19.55 39.25
N LYS A 142 63.54 18.64 40.16
CA LYS A 142 64.44 18.05 41.16
C LYS A 142 65.63 17.34 40.50
N ALA A 143 65.38 16.39 39.61
CA ALA A 143 66.43 15.59 38.98
C ALA A 143 67.44 16.45 38.21
N ARG A 144 66.97 17.48 37.48
CA ARG A 144 67.83 18.46 36.80
C ARG A 144 68.66 19.27 37.80
N ASN A 145 68.04 19.81 38.84
CA ASN A 145 68.71 20.69 39.79
C ASN A 145 69.73 19.93 40.66
N GLU A 146 69.48 18.67 41.01
CA GLU A 146 70.44 17.79 41.70
C GLU A 146 71.66 17.48 40.83
N ALA A 147 71.45 17.14 39.55
CA ALA A 147 72.55 16.89 38.62
C ALA A 147 73.40 18.15 38.35
N ILE A 148 72.77 19.32 38.22
CA ILE A 148 73.48 20.60 38.14
C ILE A 148 74.23 20.90 39.44
N ALA A 149 73.68 20.61 40.61
CA ALA A 149 74.38 20.82 41.89
C ALA A 149 75.65 19.96 42.02
N ILE A 150 75.65 18.73 41.49
CA ILE A 150 76.86 17.87 41.40
C ILE A 150 77.93 18.51 40.52
N PHE A 151 77.54 19.10 39.39
CA PHE A 151 78.47 19.85 38.54
C PHE A 151 78.98 21.11 39.25
N ASP A 152 78.08 21.97 39.73
CA ASP A 152 78.41 23.26 40.37
C ASP A 152 79.27 23.10 41.63
N ALA A 153 79.10 22.02 42.39
CA ALA A 153 79.93 21.73 43.57
C ALA A 153 81.42 21.64 43.22
N ASN A 154 81.74 20.99 42.09
CA ASN A 154 83.10 20.63 41.68
C ASN A 154 83.69 21.56 40.60
N ALA A 155 82.84 22.09 39.70
CA ALA A 155 83.28 22.80 38.50
C ALA A 155 83.48 24.32 38.69
N LYS A 156 82.79 24.95 39.65
CA LYS A 156 82.80 26.41 39.88
C LYS A 156 84.15 27.04 40.22
N HIS A 157 85.17 26.22 40.49
CA HIS A 157 86.53 26.64 40.86
C HIS A 157 87.51 26.68 39.68
N TYR A 158 87.09 26.24 38.49
CA TYR A 158 87.87 26.33 37.26
C TYR A 158 87.64 27.66 36.51
N HIS A 159 88.22 27.81 35.31
CA HIS A 159 88.10 29.02 34.49
C HIS A 159 86.62 29.40 34.26
N HIS A 160 86.28 30.67 34.53
CA HIS A 160 84.88 31.12 34.62
C HIS A 160 84.07 30.79 33.37
N ASP A 161 84.58 31.15 32.19
CA ASP A 161 83.85 31.03 30.92
C ASP A 161 83.69 29.56 30.48
N VAL A 162 84.64 28.70 30.87
CA VAL A 162 84.56 27.25 30.63
C VAL A 162 83.49 26.62 31.54
N TYR A 163 83.48 27.01 32.82
CA TYR A 163 82.47 26.58 33.77
C TYR A 163 81.06 27.03 33.35
N THR A 164 80.86 28.32 33.03
CA THR A 164 79.55 28.85 32.64
C THR A 164 79.09 28.28 31.30
N GLY A 165 79.97 28.17 30.30
CA GLY A 165 79.65 27.54 29.01
C GLY A 165 79.23 26.07 29.15
N MET A 166 79.98 25.26 29.91
CA MET A 166 79.59 23.86 30.15
C MET A 166 78.32 23.73 31.00
N ARG A 167 78.09 24.64 31.95
CA ARG A 167 76.88 24.68 32.78
C ARG A 167 75.64 24.98 31.97
N SER A 168 75.68 25.97 31.08
CA SER A 168 74.56 26.27 30.15
C SER A 168 74.27 25.07 29.25
N LYS A 169 75.31 24.46 28.68
CA LYS A 169 75.17 23.28 27.81
C LYS A 169 74.62 22.04 28.54
N LEU A 170 74.87 21.91 29.84
CA LEU A 170 74.21 20.91 30.70
C LEU A 170 72.71 21.20 30.87
N TYR A 171 72.34 22.45 31.17
CA TYR A 171 70.93 22.84 31.27
C TYR A 171 70.16 22.59 29.98
N GLU A 172 70.74 22.93 28.82
CA GLU A 172 70.20 22.63 27.48
C GLU A 172 70.00 21.12 27.31
N THR A 173 71.08 20.33 27.45
CA THR A 173 71.07 18.87 27.30
C THR A 173 70.05 18.17 28.22
N PHE A 174 69.84 18.68 29.44
CA PHE A 174 68.85 18.15 30.37
C PHE A 174 67.43 18.60 30.01
N ASN A 175 67.22 19.88 29.68
CA ASN A 175 65.92 20.39 29.24
C ASN A 175 65.44 19.67 27.97
N GLU A 176 66.32 19.37 27.00
CA GLU A 176 65.98 18.57 25.81
C GLU A 176 65.42 17.19 26.19
N GLN A 177 66.15 16.43 27.02
CA GLN A 177 65.72 15.10 27.48
C GLN A 177 64.41 15.14 28.27
N LEU A 178 64.22 16.14 29.14
CA LEU A 178 62.97 16.30 29.90
C LEU A 178 61.80 16.72 29.01
N SER A 179 62.02 17.49 27.94
CA SER A 179 60.97 17.88 27.00
C SER A 179 60.33 16.69 26.26
N ILE A 180 61.10 15.61 26.06
CA ILE A 180 60.61 14.35 25.50
C ILE A 180 59.66 13.66 26.50
N LEU A 181 60.06 13.58 27.78
CA LEU A 181 59.22 13.01 28.84
C LEU A 181 57.91 13.81 29.01
N PHE A 182 58.00 15.14 28.98
CA PHE A 182 56.86 16.05 29.03
C PHE A 182 55.87 15.79 27.87
N ARG A 183 56.35 15.71 26.62
CA ARG A 183 55.49 15.44 25.45
C ARG A 183 54.85 14.05 25.52
N ASN A 184 55.61 13.00 25.80
CA ASN A 184 55.09 11.64 25.91
C ASN A 184 53.99 11.52 27.00
N GLN A 185 54.18 12.19 28.15
CA GLN A 185 53.17 12.29 29.20
C GLN A 185 51.94 13.06 28.73
N LEU A 186 52.07 14.19 28.01
CA LEU A 186 50.91 14.91 27.44
C LEU A 186 50.11 14.02 26.48
N ASP A 187 50.77 13.31 25.57
CA ASP A 187 50.10 12.40 24.63
C ASP A 187 49.34 11.28 25.36
N THR A 188 49.96 10.67 26.38
CA THR A 188 49.32 9.67 27.25
C THR A 188 48.10 10.25 27.97
N MET A 189 48.22 11.46 28.54
CA MET A 189 47.10 12.13 29.22
C MET A 189 45.97 12.51 28.26
N ALA A 190 46.28 12.96 27.05
CA ALA A 190 45.31 13.28 26.00
C ALA A 190 44.63 12.02 25.43
N ALA A 191 45.31 10.87 25.43
CA ALA A 191 44.69 9.57 25.14
C ALA A 191 43.68 9.20 26.23
N ASN A 192 44.12 9.13 27.49
CA ASN A 192 43.31 8.71 28.64
C ASN A 192 42.06 9.61 28.82
N LEU A 193 42.19 10.93 28.70
CA LEU A 193 41.06 11.86 28.81
C LEU A 193 40.07 11.73 27.64
N ALA A 194 40.54 11.37 26.44
CA ALA A 194 39.69 11.15 25.27
C ALA A 194 39.01 9.77 25.23
N GLU A 195 39.42 8.84 26.09
CA GLU A 195 38.75 7.55 26.36
C GLU A 195 37.73 7.67 27.50
N GLN A 196 38.09 8.35 28.59
CA GLN A 196 37.17 8.70 29.68
C GLN A 196 35.97 9.51 29.15
N PHE A 197 36.23 10.51 28.31
CA PHE A 197 35.18 11.28 27.64
C PHE A 197 34.29 10.42 26.75
N ASP A 198 34.84 9.44 26.03
CA ASP A 198 34.06 8.53 25.18
C ASP A 198 33.07 7.72 26.00
N THR A 199 33.54 7.19 27.13
CA THR A 199 32.76 6.35 28.04
C THR A 199 31.65 7.15 28.72
N GLU A 200 31.95 8.37 29.18
CA GLU A 200 30.97 9.27 29.80
C GLU A 200 29.96 9.85 28.80
N VAL A 201 30.34 10.11 27.54
CA VAL A 201 29.38 10.59 26.52
C VAL A 201 28.60 9.45 25.87
N GLY A 202 29.20 8.28 25.63
CA GLY A 202 28.50 7.10 25.12
C GLY A 202 27.44 6.53 26.08
N SER A 203 27.66 6.69 27.40
CA SER A 203 26.67 6.37 28.44
C SER A 203 25.62 7.49 28.66
N LEU A 204 25.85 8.69 28.12
CA LEU A 204 25.01 9.87 28.36
C LEU A 204 23.62 9.74 27.72
N ARG A 205 22.57 10.15 28.43
CA ARG A 205 21.20 10.23 27.87
C ARG A 205 20.54 11.57 28.20
N ALA A 206 19.68 12.02 27.29
CA ALA A 206 18.90 13.26 27.40
C ALA A 206 17.57 13.16 26.65
N SER A 207 16.59 13.95 27.09
CA SER A 207 15.25 14.05 26.50
C SER A 207 15.14 15.04 25.34
N SER A 208 16.19 15.81 25.04
CA SER A 208 16.28 16.69 23.88
C SER A 208 17.72 16.83 23.39
N ALA A 209 17.91 17.21 22.13
CA ALA A 209 19.23 17.43 21.55
C ALA A 209 20.00 18.53 22.30
N ALA A 210 19.37 19.67 22.60
CA ALA A 210 20.01 20.78 23.32
C ALA A 210 20.50 20.38 24.72
N LEU A 211 19.75 19.56 25.45
CA LEU A 211 20.17 19.00 26.76
C LEU A 211 21.29 17.97 26.62
N PHE A 212 21.41 17.29 25.48
CA PHE A 212 22.55 16.42 25.19
C PHE A 212 23.81 17.25 24.94
N THR A 213 23.75 18.21 24.02
CA THR A 213 24.87 19.10 23.66
C THR A 213 25.43 19.81 24.90
N ALA A 214 24.57 20.43 25.72
CA ALA A 214 25.03 21.13 26.93
C ALA A 214 25.71 20.21 27.97
N LYS A 215 25.29 18.93 28.06
CA LYS A 215 25.97 17.94 28.91
C LYS A 215 27.29 17.47 28.30
N ALA A 216 27.33 17.20 27.00
CA ALA A 216 28.53 16.79 26.28
C ALA A 216 29.61 17.90 26.30
N ASP A 217 29.23 19.15 26.11
CA ASP A 217 30.13 20.31 26.25
C ASP A 217 30.65 20.47 27.67
N ARG A 218 29.83 20.23 28.71
CA ARG A 218 30.30 20.24 30.11
C ARG A 218 31.36 19.16 30.34
N LEU A 219 31.20 17.96 29.78
CA LEU A 219 32.20 16.89 29.85
C LEU A 219 33.48 17.26 29.08
N ARG A 220 33.35 17.87 27.91
CA ARG A 220 34.45 18.34 27.06
C ARG A 220 35.29 19.41 27.75
N LEU A 221 34.64 20.44 28.29
CA LEU A 221 35.30 21.52 29.04
C LEU A 221 35.97 21.01 30.32
N ARG A 222 35.36 20.04 31.02
CA ARG A 222 35.98 19.39 32.19
C ARG A 222 37.24 18.60 31.82
N ALA A 223 37.21 17.84 30.72
CA ALA A 223 38.38 17.11 30.23
C ALA A 223 39.52 18.06 29.82
N LEU A 224 39.19 19.16 29.12
CA LEU A 224 40.17 20.18 28.71
C LEU A 224 40.77 20.92 29.93
N GLY A 225 39.94 21.32 30.90
CA GLY A 225 40.44 21.97 32.13
C GLY A 225 41.31 21.05 32.99
N ASN A 226 41.02 19.75 33.02
CA ASN A 226 41.88 18.74 33.65
C ASN A 226 43.24 18.63 32.94
N PHE A 227 43.25 18.59 31.60
CA PHE A 227 44.47 18.57 30.80
C PHE A 227 45.31 19.84 31.00
N GLU A 228 44.69 21.01 30.84
CA GLU A 228 45.35 22.32 30.98
C GLU A 228 45.97 22.51 32.37
N LYS A 229 45.26 22.10 33.43
CA LYS A 229 45.80 22.15 34.80
C LYS A 229 47.03 21.25 34.93
N ALA A 230 46.92 19.99 34.53
CA ALA A 230 48.03 19.05 34.66
C ALA A 230 49.24 19.46 33.81
N ALA A 231 49.01 19.95 32.59
CA ALA A 231 50.07 20.46 31.72
C ALA A 231 50.81 21.65 32.34
N LYS A 232 50.08 22.59 32.99
CA LYS A 232 50.68 23.69 33.77
C LYS A 232 51.46 23.20 34.99
N ASP A 233 50.93 22.22 35.74
CA ASP A 233 51.59 21.60 36.89
C ASP A 233 52.88 20.81 36.51
N MET A 234 53.13 20.60 35.21
CA MET A 234 54.33 19.93 34.67
C MET A 234 55.39 20.87 34.06
N LEU A 235 55.09 22.17 33.91
CA LEU A 235 56.07 23.15 33.41
C LEU A 235 57.18 23.41 34.43
N ILE A 236 58.42 23.56 33.95
CA ILE A 236 59.61 23.78 34.78
C ILE A 236 60.13 25.22 34.60
N LYS A 237 60.79 25.79 35.62
CA LYS A 237 61.48 27.08 35.47
C LYS A 237 62.68 26.97 34.53
N GLY A 238 62.88 27.97 33.68
CA GLY A 238 63.99 27.99 32.72
C GLY A 238 63.79 27.03 31.54
N THR A 239 62.55 26.87 31.09
CA THR A 239 62.18 26.17 29.85
C THR A 239 61.18 27.01 29.07
N ASP A 240 61.21 26.92 27.75
CA ASP A 240 60.32 27.58 26.78
C ASP A 240 59.08 26.74 26.42
N TRP A 241 58.87 25.61 27.11
CA TRP A 241 57.89 24.61 26.71
C TRP A 241 56.45 25.14 26.76
N ALA A 242 55.71 24.89 25.68
CA ALA A 242 54.27 25.08 25.58
C ALA A 242 53.56 23.75 25.34
N PHE A 243 52.26 23.72 25.61
CA PHE A 243 51.35 22.59 25.39
C PHE A 243 50.11 22.98 24.57
N SER A 244 50.13 24.17 23.93
CA SER A 244 48.99 24.74 23.22
C SER A 244 48.52 23.86 22.06
N LYS A 245 49.47 23.34 21.27
CA LYS A 245 49.20 22.42 20.16
C LYS A 245 48.54 21.12 20.64
N GLU A 246 49.02 20.56 21.74
CA GLU A 246 48.52 19.32 22.32
C GLU A 246 47.11 19.53 22.92
N LEU A 247 46.86 20.70 23.52
CA LEU A 247 45.52 21.13 23.96
C LEU A 247 44.57 21.36 22.77
N GLU A 248 45.03 21.96 21.67
CA GLU A 248 44.25 22.15 20.44
C GLU A 248 43.88 20.82 19.78
N LEU A 249 44.82 19.87 19.67
CA LEU A 249 44.59 18.52 19.16
C LEU A 249 43.59 17.75 20.04
N LEU A 250 43.71 17.87 21.37
CA LEU A 250 42.71 17.30 22.30
C LEU A 250 41.34 17.97 22.12
N HIS A 251 41.28 19.31 22.01
CA HIS A 251 40.05 20.05 21.78
C HIS A 251 39.35 19.61 20.49
N GLU A 252 40.09 19.46 19.39
CA GLU A 252 39.55 18.98 18.12
C GLU A 252 39.03 17.54 18.23
N LYS A 253 39.82 16.63 18.81
CA LYS A 253 39.47 15.21 19.02
C LYS A 253 38.20 15.06 19.86
N LEU A 254 38.09 15.79 20.97
CA LEU A 254 36.91 15.77 21.84
C LEU A 254 35.69 16.42 21.15
N SER A 255 35.89 17.50 20.38
CA SER A 255 34.80 18.17 19.66
C SER A 255 34.21 17.30 18.54
N LYS A 256 35.05 16.55 17.81
CA LYS A 256 34.61 15.55 16.82
C LYS A 256 33.79 14.43 17.47
N LYS A 257 34.25 13.89 18.61
CA LYS A 257 33.50 12.89 19.40
C LYS A 257 32.18 13.44 19.95
N ALA A 258 32.17 14.67 20.48
CA ALA A 258 30.96 15.33 20.95
C ALA A 258 29.91 15.45 19.84
N LEU A 259 30.31 15.91 18.64
CA LEU A 259 29.42 16.05 17.49
C LEU A 259 28.85 14.69 17.02
N HIS A 260 29.68 13.63 16.99
CA HIS A 260 29.25 12.28 16.66
C HIS A 260 28.11 11.80 17.58
N TYR A 261 28.32 11.86 18.90
CA TYR A 261 27.30 11.44 19.87
C TYR A 261 26.07 12.37 19.91
N CYS A 262 26.22 13.67 19.64
CA CYS A 262 25.07 14.57 19.45
C CYS A 262 24.18 14.12 18.28
N ASN A 263 24.79 13.73 17.16
CA ASN A 263 24.07 13.24 15.97
C ASN A 263 23.42 11.87 16.21
N GLU A 264 24.10 10.96 16.91
CA GLU A 264 23.55 9.66 17.31
C GLU A 264 22.35 9.83 18.24
N ASN A 265 22.47 10.68 19.28
CA ASN A 265 21.37 10.97 20.18
C ASN A 265 20.20 11.69 19.50
N ALA A 266 20.46 12.56 18.51
CA ALA A 266 19.41 13.16 17.70
C ALA A 266 18.67 12.10 16.85
N SER A 267 19.41 11.19 16.21
CA SER A 267 18.85 10.06 15.46
C SER A 267 17.99 9.14 16.33
N ARG A 268 18.43 8.87 17.57
CA ARG A 268 17.66 8.12 18.56
C ARG A 268 16.34 8.82 18.92
N LEU A 269 16.38 10.12 19.22
CA LEU A 269 15.18 10.91 19.54
C LEU A 269 14.20 10.97 18.36
N GLN A 270 14.72 11.13 17.14
CA GLN A 270 13.93 11.07 15.90
C GLN A 270 13.21 9.71 15.76
N ALA A 271 13.91 8.60 15.99
CA ALA A 271 13.33 7.26 15.93
C ALA A 271 12.28 7.01 17.05
N GLU A 272 12.50 7.56 18.25
CA GLU A 272 11.52 7.51 19.36
C GLU A 272 10.25 8.32 19.03
N GLU A 273 10.39 9.50 18.41
CA GLU A 273 9.25 10.28 17.91
C GLU A 273 8.52 9.57 16.76
N ASP A 274 9.22 9.06 15.75
CA ASP A 274 8.59 8.42 14.61
C ASP A 274 7.93 7.07 14.99
N LYS A 275 8.47 6.35 15.97
CA LYS A 275 7.79 5.20 16.62
C LYS A 275 6.50 5.63 17.32
N ARG A 276 6.53 6.70 18.13
CA ARG A 276 5.32 7.25 18.75
C ARG A 276 4.27 7.66 17.71
N ARG A 277 4.67 8.39 16.67
CA ARG A 277 3.79 8.78 15.56
C ARG A 277 3.25 7.58 14.78
N HIS A 278 3.95 6.44 14.75
CA HIS A 278 3.44 5.20 14.18
C HIS A 278 2.43 4.51 15.10
N GLU A 279 2.71 4.39 16.41
CA GLU A 279 1.76 3.85 17.40
C GLU A 279 0.48 4.69 17.51
N GLU A 280 0.59 6.02 17.42
CA GLU A 280 -0.54 6.96 17.40
C GLU A 280 -1.36 6.79 16.10
N ARG A 281 -0.73 6.57 14.94
CA ARG A 281 -1.42 6.24 13.67
C ARG A 281 -2.11 4.87 13.70
N LEU A 282 -1.49 3.84 14.27
CA LEU A 282 -2.11 2.53 14.43
C LEU A 282 -3.37 2.60 15.29
N LYS A 283 -3.32 3.29 16.44
CA LYS A 283 -4.49 3.53 17.30
C LYS A 283 -5.62 4.25 16.56
N GLN A 284 -5.28 5.26 15.75
CA GLN A 284 -6.26 5.97 14.91
C GLN A 284 -6.88 5.06 13.84
N GLU A 285 -6.11 4.16 13.21
CA GLU A 285 -6.64 3.20 12.24
C GLU A 285 -7.53 2.14 12.91
N GLU A 286 -7.13 1.60 14.07
CA GLU A 286 -7.95 0.69 14.87
C GLU A 286 -9.28 1.32 15.29
N GLU A 287 -9.26 2.58 15.75
CA GLU A 287 -10.47 3.32 16.10
C GLU A 287 -11.36 3.58 14.88
N ARG A 288 -10.76 3.88 13.71
CA ARG A 288 -11.50 4.06 12.45
C ARG A 288 -12.15 2.75 12.00
N ARG A 289 -11.41 1.64 11.99
CA ARG A 289 -11.92 0.29 11.69
C ARG A 289 -13.02 -0.15 12.64
N ARG A 290 -12.93 0.21 13.93
CA ARG A 290 -13.97 -0.04 14.92
C ARG A 290 -15.27 0.71 14.57
N LYS A 291 -15.16 2.00 14.23
CA LYS A 291 -16.31 2.83 13.78
C LYS A 291 -16.90 2.32 12.45
N GLU A 292 -16.06 1.95 11.49
CA GLU A 292 -16.48 1.31 10.22
C GLU A 292 -17.25 0.01 10.47
N MET A 293 -16.77 -0.86 11.37
CA MET A 293 -17.47 -2.10 11.74
C MET A 293 -18.78 -1.86 12.49
N GLU A 294 -18.83 -0.84 13.36
CA GLU A 294 -20.03 -0.46 14.10
C GLU A 294 -21.11 0.09 13.16
N ASN A 295 -20.73 0.99 12.24
CA ASN A 295 -21.60 1.45 11.15
C ASN A 295 -22.10 0.28 10.28
N ALA A 296 -21.22 -0.63 9.86
CA ALA A 296 -21.60 -1.79 9.05
C ALA A 296 -22.57 -2.75 9.77
N ARG A 297 -22.42 -2.92 11.09
CA ARG A 297 -23.38 -3.66 11.93
C ARG A 297 -24.73 -2.95 12.02
N GLN A 298 -24.73 -1.62 12.11
CA GLN A 298 -25.94 -0.80 12.16
C GLN A 298 -26.68 -0.83 10.81
N GLU A 299 -25.97 -0.72 9.68
CA GLU A 299 -26.51 -0.96 8.34
C GLU A 299 -27.08 -2.38 8.19
N ALA A 300 -26.36 -3.41 8.64
CA ALA A 300 -26.83 -4.80 8.56
C ALA A 300 -28.14 -5.01 9.36
N ARG A 301 -28.28 -4.38 10.53
CA ARG A 301 -29.55 -4.35 11.27
C ARG A 301 -30.65 -3.66 10.48
N MET A 302 -30.41 -2.45 9.97
CA MET A 302 -31.40 -1.71 9.16
C MET A 302 -31.84 -2.49 7.91
N ARG A 303 -30.91 -3.17 7.23
CA ARG A 303 -31.22 -4.04 6.08
C ARG A 303 -32.04 -5.26 6.49
N SER A 304 -31.72 -5.89 7.61
CA SER A 304 -32.48 -7.03 8.17
C SER A 304 -33.90 -6.60 8.57
N GLU A 305 -34.06 -5.46 9.24
CA GLU A 305 -35.37 -4.91 9.60
C GLU A 305 -36.21 -4.51 8.38
N ALA A 306 -35.56 -4.00 7.31
CA ALA A 306 -36.24 -3.70 6.05
C ALA A 306 -36.73 -4.98 5.36
N GLN A 307 -35.89 -6.02 5.30
CA GLN A 307 -36.29 -7.34 4.78
C GLN A 307 -37.39 -7.99 5.62
N GLU A 308 -37.36 -7.82 6.94
CA GLU A 308 -38.41 -8.32 7.84
C GLU A 308 -39.75 -7.62 7.59
N LYS A 309 -39.74 -6.28 7.47
CA LYS A 309 -40.93 -5.49 7.12
C LYS A 309 -41.46 -5.86 5.73
N GLN A 310 -40.59 -6.03 4.73
CA GLN A 310 -40.99 -6.45 3.39
C GLN A 310 -41.68 -7.83 3.41
N ARG A 311 -41.09 -8.84 4.08
CA ARG A 311 -41.69 -10.17 4.22
C ARG A 311 -43.03 -10.15 4.96
N GLN A 312 -43.21 -9.26 5.94
CA GLN A 312 -44.50 -9.07 6.63
C GLN A 312 -45.55 -8.41 5.72
N GLU A 313 -45.16 -7.47 4.87
CA GLU A 313 -46.07 -6.82 3.92
C GLU A 313 -46.47 -7.77 2.78
N GLU A 314 -45.52 -8.55 2.24
CA GLU A 314 -45.78 -9.63 1.27
C GLU A 314 -46.74 -10.69 1.86
N LYS A 315 -46.52 -11.13 3.11
CA LYS A 315 -47.43 -12.06 3.79
C LYS A 315 -48.83 -11.47 3.98
N ARG A 316 -48.94 -10.18 4.32
CA ARG A 316 -50.22 -9.46 4.42
C ARG A 316 -50.95 -9.32 3.09
N GLN A 317 -50.23 -9.18 1.98
CA GLN A 317 -50.84 -9.20 0.65
C GLN A 317 -51.38 -10.61 0.35
N HIS A 318 -50.57 -11.65 0.57
CA HIS A 318 -50.97 -13.02 0.31
C HIS A 318 -52.13 -13.51 1.20
N GLU A 319 -52.22 -13.06 2.46
CA GLU A 319 -53.36 -13.33 3.34
C GLU A 319 -54.67 -12.68 2.81
N LYS A 320 -54.60 -11.48 2.20
CA LYS A 320 -55.75 -10.82 1.54
C LYS A 320 -56.15 -11.55 0.25
N GLU A 321 -55.18 -11.98 -0.56
CA GLU A 321 -55.45 -12.79 -1.75
C GLU A 321 -56.14 -14.12 -1.39
N LEU A 322 -55.71 -14.76 -0.31
CA LEU A 322 -56.26 -16.02 0.16
C LEU A 322 -57.70 -15.87 0.67
N GLU A 323 -58.05 -14.79 1.37
CA GLU A 323 -59.44 -14.48 1.72
C GLU A 323 -60.30 -14.19 0.48
N LEU A 324 -59.81 -13.38 -0.46
CA LEU A 324 -60.51 -13.11 -1.72
C LEU A 324 -60.75 -14.41 -2.54
N LEU A 325 -59.82 -15.35 -2.49
CA LEU A 325 -59.95 -16.65 -3.15
C LEU A 325 -60.98 -17.55 -2.45
N LYS A 326 -60.99 -17.60 -1.11
CA LYS A 326 -62.04 -18.29 -0.32
C LYS A 326 -63.44 -17.72 -0.59
N GLU A 327 -63.56 -16.40 -0.71
CA GLU A 327 -64.84 -15.75 -1.02
C GLU A 327 -65.34 -16.11 -2.43
N LYS A 328 -64.44 -16.10 -3.44
CA LYS A 328 -64.75 -16.59 -4.79
C LYS A 328 -65.22 -18.04 -4.79
N ILE A 329 -64.57 -18.93 -4.03
CA ILE A 329 -64.98 -20.34 -3.90
C ILE A 329 -66.39 -20.44 -3.31
N ARG A 330 -66.69 -19.75 -2.20
CA ARG A 330 -68.02 -19.71 -1.59
C ARG A 330 -69.12 -19.17 -2.52
N LEU A 331 -68.78 -18.22 -3.40
CA LEU A 331 -69.69 -17.71 -4.43
C LEU A 331 -69.93 -18.76 -5.53
N GLN A 332 -68.89 -19.44 -5.99
CA GLN A 332 -69.01 -20.52 -6.98
C GLN A 332 -69.83 -21.70 -6.45
N GLU A 333 -69.63 -22.10 -5.19
CA GLU A 333 -70.45 -23.13 -4.53
C GLU A 333 -71.94 -22.75 -4.50
N LYS A 334 -72.27 -21.48 -4.26
CA LYS A 334 -73.66 -20.99 -4.33
C LYS A 334 -74.23 -21.04 -5.75
N ILE A 335 -73.45 -20.67 -6.76
CA ILE A 335 -73.87 -20.72 -8.18
C ILE A 335 -74.19 -22.17 -8.57
N ASN A 336 -73.24 -23.10 -8.37
CA ASN A 336 -73.42 -24.51 -8.71
C ASN A 336 -74.65 -25.14 -8.02
N LYS A 337 -74.94 -24.72 -6.77
CA LYS A 337 -76.09 -25.21 -6.00
C LYS A 337 -77.43 -24.65 -6.49
N LEU A 338 -77.44 -23.43 -7.04
CA LEU A 338 -78.62 -22.86 -7.71
C LEU A 338 -78.89 -23.53 -9.07
N GLU A 339 -77.84 -23.89 -9.80
CA GLU A 339 -77.96 -24.63 -11.07
C GLU A 339 -78.53 -26.04 -10.87
N GLN A 340 -78.08 -26.77 -9.85
CA GLN A 340 -78.69 -28.06 -9.47
C GLN A 340 -80.18 -27.93 -9.15
N LEU A 341 -80.56 -26.94 -8.34
CA LEU A 341 -81.97 -26.65 -7.99
C LEU A 341 -82.83 -26.24 -9.20
N ARG A 342 -82.22 -25.70 -10.25
CA ARG A 342 -82.90 -25.40 -11.52
C ARG A 342 -83.13 -26.67 -12.33
N LEU A 343 -82.10 -27.49 -12.52
CA LEU A 343 -82.18 -28.78 -13.23
C LEU A 343 -83.21 -29.72 -12.59
N GLU A 344 -83.27 -29.80 -11.25
CA GLU A 344 -84.29 -30.60 -10.55
C GLU A 344 -85.73 -30.13 -10.83
N LYS A 345 -85.97 -28.82 -11.02
CA LYS A 345 -87.30 -28.30 -11.36
C LYS A 345 -87.68 -28.62 -12.80
N GLU A 346 -86.78 -28.36 -13.74
CA GLU A 346 -87.00 -28.59 -15.17
C GLU A 346 -87.28 -30.09 -15.44
N MET A 347 -86.54 -31.00 -14.78
CA MET A 347 -86.76 -32.45 -14.89
C MET A 347 -88.09 -32.92 -14.26
N ARG A 348 -88.57 -32.28 -13.18
CA ARG A 348 -89.89 -32.60 -12.59
C ARG A 348 -91.06 -32.18 -13.49
N GLN A 349 -90.94 -31.06 -14.21
CA GLN A 349 -92.00 -30.61 -15.12
C GLN A 349 -92.19 -31.59 -16.29
N GLN A 350 -91.10 -32.02 -16.95
CA GLN A 350 -91.17 -32.99 -18.05
C GLN A 350 -91.82 -34.33 -17.64
N MET A 351 -91.54 -34.80 -16.41
CA MET A 351 -92.13 -36.03 -15.86
C MET A 351 -93.65 -35.93 -15.63
N GLU A 352 -94.18 -34.76 -15.29
CA GLU A 352 -95.64 -34.56 -15.20
C GLU A 352 -96.31 -34.46 -16.58
N GLU A 353 -95.70 -33.77 -17.54
CA GLU A 353 -96.25 -33.63 -18.88
C GLU A 353 -96.34 -34.97 -19.61
N GLY A 354 -95.31 -35.82 -19.48
CA GLY A 354 -95.33 -37.20 -20.00
C GLY A 354 -96.51 -38.02 -19.47
N ARG A 355 -96.72 -38.03 -18.13
CA ARG A 355 -97.87 -38.71 -17.51
C ARG A 355 -99.22 -38.16 -17.99
N ARG A 356 -99.31 -36.84 -18.22
CA ARG A 356 -100.52 -36.18 -18.76
C ARG A 356 -100.74 -36.42 -20.26
N ALA A 357 -99.75 -36.93 -21.00
CA ALA A 357 -99.91 -37.33 -22.40
C ALA A 357 -100.40 -38.79 -22.53
N GLU A 358 -99.81 -39.71 -21.76
CA GLU A 358 -100.10 -41.14 -21.87
C GLU A 358 -101.56 -41.52 -21.48
N ILE A 359 -102.10 -40.84 -20.45
CA ILE A 359 -103.51 -41.01 -20.05
C ILE A 359 -104.50 -40.56 -21.15
N ARG A 360 -104.11 -39.62 -22.02
CA ARG A 360 -104.97 -39.19 -23.15
C ARG A 360 -105.02 -40.26 -24.24
N ARG A 361 -103.87 -40.80 -24.68
CA ARG A 361 -103.79 -41.89 -25.67
C ARG A 361 -104.68 -43.08 -25.30
N ARG A 362 -104.56 -43.60 -24.06
CA ARG A 362 -105.33 -44.75 -23.57
C ARG A 362 -106.85 -44.57 -23.49
N ASN A 363 -107.36 -43.34 -23.62
CA ASN A 363 -108.79 -43.02 -23.62
C ASN A 363 -109.36 -42.76 -25.02
N GLU A 364 -108.53 -42.39 -26.00
CA GLU A 364 -108.95 -42.25 -27.40
C GLU A 364 -109.03 -43.60 -28.12
N GLU A 365 -108.08 -44.50 -27.85
CA GLU A 365 -108.03 -45.86 -28.38
C GLU A 365 -109.31 -46.64 -28.03
N ARG A 366 -109.65 -46.65 -26.73
CA ARG A 366 -110.81 -47.37 -26.17
C ARG A 366 -112.15 -46.88 -26.73
N ARG A 367 -112.24 -45.61 -27.15
CA ARG A 367 -113.43 -45.04 -27.80
C ARG A 367 -113.59 -45.52 -29.25
N ARG A 368 -112.49 -45.72 -29.99
CA ARG A 368 -112.52 -46.16 -31.38
C ARG A 368 -112.99 -47.61 -31.52
N GLU A 369 -112.59 -48.49 -30.59
CA GLU A 369 -112.99 -49.89 -30.58
C GLU A 369 -114.50 -50.09 -30.32
N GLU A 370 -115.10 -49.34 -29.38
CA GLU A 370 -116.54 -49.39 -29.13
C GLU A 370 -117.38 -48.94 -30.34
N THR A 371 -116.94 -47.90 -31.08
CA THR A 371 -117.67 -47.42 -32.26
C THR A 371 -117.68 -48.47 -33.38
N VAL A 372 -116.54 -49.14 -33.63
CA VAL A 372 -116.43 -50.18 -34.66
C VAL A 372 -117.27 -51.41 -34.32
N ARG A 373 -117.41 -51.77 -33.04
CA ARG A 373 -118.24 -52.92 -32.64
C ARG A 373 -119.72 -52.68 -32.91
N ARG A 374 -120.26 -51.53 -32.49
CA ARG A 374 -121.69 -51.19 -32.66
C ARG A 374 -122.12 -51.18 -34.12
N HIS A 375 -121.30 -50.63 -35.01
CA HIS A 375 -121.64 -50.53 -36.43
C HIS A 375 -121.65 -51.89 -37.16
N ARG A 376 -120.84 -52.87 -36.70
CA ARG A 376 -120.93 -54.26 -37.18
C ARG A 376 -122.20 -54.97 -36.69
N GLU A 377 -122.64 -54.68 -35.47
CA GLU A 377 -123.88 -55.23 -34.90
C GLU A 377 -125.15 -54.63 -35.55
N GLU A 378 -125.12 -53.39 -36.04
CA GLU A 378 -126.21 -52.77 -36.82
C GLU A 378 -126.34 -53.35 -38.24
N MET A 379 -125.25 -53.44 -38.99
CA MET A 379 -125.26 -53.92 -40.38
C MET A 379 -125.81 -55.35 -40.50
N ALA A 380 -125.50 -56.21 -39.52
CA ALA A 380 -126.04 -57.57 -39.45
C ALA A 380 -127.58 -57.59 -39.29
N ARG A 381 -128.14 -56.67 -38.49
CA ARG A 381 -129.60 -56.57 -38.26
C ARG A 381 -130.34 -56.09 -39.50
N GLN A 382 -129.76 -55.16 -40.26
CA GLN A 382 -130.36 -54.66 -41.51
C GLN A 382 -130.42 -55.73 -42.61
N GLN A 383 -129.37 -56.57 -42.75
CA GLN A 383 -129.39 -57.68 -43.71
C GLN A 383 -130.42 -58.78 -43.33
N GLU A 384 -130.56 -59.08 -42.04
CA GLU A 384 -131.57 -60.01 -41.52
C GLU A 384 -133.01 -59.54 -41.78
N GLN A 385 -133.28 -58.23 -41.61
CA GLN A 385 -134.59 -57.64 -41.90
C GLN A 385 -134.92 -57.63 -43.40
N LEU A 386 -133.97 -57.26 -44.26
CA LEU A 386 -134.16 -57.23 -45.72
C LEU A 386 -134.44 -58.63 -46.30
N ARG A 387 -133.92 -59.68 -45.66
CA ARG A 387 -134.19 -61.08 -46.03
C ARG A 387 -135.62 -61.50 -45.71
N LYS A 388 -136.14 -61.15 -44.53
CA LYS A 388 -137.50 -61.50 -44.07
C LYS A 388 -138.59 -60.78 -44.86
N LEU A 389 -138.38 -59.51 -45.19
CA LEU A 389 -139.27 -58.75 -46.09
C LEU A 389 -139.47 -59.45 -47.45
N LYS A 390 -138.39 -59.97 -48.05
CA LYS A 390 -138.44 -60.68 -49.35
C LYS A 390 -139.12 -62.05 -49.29
N GLU A 391 -139.22 -62.68 -48.12
CA GLU A 391 -140.01 -63.90 -47.92
C GLU A 391 -141.49 -63.58 -47.67
N GLU A 392 -141.81 -62.46 -47.01
CA GLU A 392 -143.19 -61.97 -46.89
C GLU A 392 -143.77 -61.50 -48.24
N GLU A 393 -143.01 -60.75 -49.05
CA GLU A 393 -143.48 -60.32 -50.38
C GLU A 393 -143.84 -61.52 -51.25
N ARG A 394 -142.97 -62.54 -51.32
CA ARG A 394 -143.23 -63.76 -52.11
C ARG A 394 -144.45 -64.55 -51.63
N ARG A 395 -144.76 -64.54 -50.33
CA ARG A 395 -145.98 -65.14 -49.80
C ARG A 395 -147.23 -64.33 -50.16
N LYS A 396 -147.16 -63.00 -50.07
CA LYS A 396 -148.27 -62.09 -50.43
C LYS A 396 -148.53 -62.07 -51.94
N GLU A 397 -147.50 -62.22 -52.76
CA GLU A 397 -147.62 -62.35 -54.23
C GLU A 397 -148.24 -63.68 -54.65
N ALA A 398 -147.93 -64.78 -53.95
CA ALA A 398 -148.57 -66.08 -54.18
C ALA A 398 -150.07 -66.04 -53.84
N GLN A 399 -150.43 -65.55 -52.64
CA GLN A 399 -151.83 -65.46 -52.22
C GLN A 399 -152.67 -64.55 -53.13
N ARG A 400 -152.11 -63.42 -53.62
CA ARG A 400 -152.83 -62.56 -54.57
C ARG A 400 -153.18 -63.25 -55.88
N LYS A 401 -152.28 -64.07 -56.43
CA LYS A 401 -152.56 -64.79 -57.68
C LYS A 401 -153.63 -65.88 -57.49
N GLU A 402 -153.66 -66.50 -56.31
CA GLU A 402 -154.69 -67.48 -55.93
C GLU A 402 -156.07 -66.80 -55.70
N GLU A 403 -156.11 -65.58 -55.15
CA GLU A 403 -157.34 -64.77 -55.05
C GLU A 403 -157.80 -64.19 -56.39
N GLU A 404 -156.88 -63.76 -57.26
CA GLU A 404 -157.21 -63.24 -58.60
C GLU A 404 -157.77 -64.34 -59.51
N GLU A 405 -157.17 -65.54 -59.57
CA GLU A 405 -157.70 -66.62 -60.41
C GLU A 405 -159.09 -67.07 -59.94
N LYS A 406 -159.34 -67.06 -58.62
CA LYS A 406 -160.64 -67.41 -58.04
C LYS A 406 -161.72 -66.38 -58.38
N ARG A 407 -161.45 -65.09 -58.18
CA ARG A 407 -162.34 -63.99 -58.57
C ARG A 407 -162.63 -63.96 -60.06
N ARG A 408 -161.66 -64.34 -60.90
CA ARG A 408 -161.81 -64.31 -62.35
C ARG A 408 -162.82 -65.34 -62.87
N LYS A 409 -162.94 -66.50 -62.21
CA LYS A 409 -163.95 -67.52 -62.53
C LYS A 409 -165.30 -67.25 -61.87
N GLU A 410 -165.33 -66.68 -60.67
CA GLU A 410 -166.58 -66.14 -60.07
C GLU A 410 -167.21 -65.07 -61.00
N LEU A 411 -166.39 -64.25 -61.68
CA LEU A 411 -166.85 -63.31 -62.71
C LEU A 411 -167.29 -63.96 -64.03
N GLU A 412 -166.62 -65.02 -64.50
CA GLU A 412 -167.06 -65.76 -65.71
C GLU A 412 -168.43 -66.44 -65.47
N GLU A 413 -168.65 -67.04 -64.29
CA GLU A 413 -169.97 -67.58 -63.90
C GLU A 413 -171.04 -66.49 -63.72
N GLU A 414 -170.68 -65.32 -63.17
CA GLU A 414 -171.61 -64.19 -63.02
C GLU A 414 -171.97 -63.56 -64.39
N GLU A 415 -171.08 -63.57 -65.37
CA GLU A 415 -171.32 -63.01 -66.71
C GLU A 415 -172.16 -63.95 -67.61
N GLU A 416 -171.97 -65.29 -67.56
CA GLU A 416 -172.93 -66.22 -68.18
C GLU A 416 -174.31 -66.15 -67.49
N ALA A 417 -174.35 -66.04 -66.16
CA ALA A 417 -175.59 -65.85 -65.42
C ALA A 417 -176.29 -64.52 -65.76
N ARG A 418 -175.56 -63.52 -66.29
CA ARG A 418 -176.09 -62.24 -66.75
C ARG A 418 -176.68 -62.33 -68.15
N GLN A 419 -175.98 -62.96 -69.10
CA GLN A 419 -176.53 -63.22 -70.45
C GLN A 419 -177.84 -64.03 -70.38
N LYS A 420 -177.94 -64.94 -69.41
CA LYS A 420 -179.17 -65.71 -69.14
C LYS A 420 -180.33 -64.88 -68.58
N ARG A 421 -180.06 -63.74 -67.93
CA ARG A 421 -181.09 -62.82 -67.39
C ARG A 421 -181.58 -61.81 -68.43
N GLU A 422 -180.69 -61.33 -69.30
CA GLU A 422 -181.05 -60.37 -70.35
C GLU A 422 -181.94 -61.00 -71.43
N ALA A 423 -181.89 -62.34 -71.61
CA ALA A 423 -182.86 -63.09 -72.40
C ALA A 423 -184.26 -63.15 -71.75
N ASP A 424 -184.35 -63.55 -70.47
CA ASP A 424 -185.61 -63.66 -69.71
C ASP A 424 -186.34 -62.30 -69.53
N GLU A 425 -185.59 -61.20 -69.47
CA GLU A 425 -186.16 -59.85 -69.32
C GLU A 425 -186.78 -59.34 -70.64
N CYS A 426 -186.27 -59.79 -71.79
CA CYS A 426 -186.90 -59.55 -73.10
C CYS A 426 -188.30 -60.19 -73.17
N GLU A 427 -188.49 -61.39 -72.62
CA GLU A 427 -189.81 -62.03 -72.55
C GLU A 427 -190.79 -61.24 -71.66
N LYS A 428 -190.31 -60.60 -70.59
CA LYS A 428 -191.12 -59.82 -69.63
C LYS A 428 -191.49 -58.41 -70.09
N ASN A 429 -190.80 -57.84 -71.08
CA ASN A 429 -191.34 -56.74 -71.89
C ASN A 429 -192.44 -57.19 -72.88
N ARG A 430 -192.98 -58.38 -72.65
CA ARG A 430 -194.39 -58.75 -72.80
C ARG A 430 -195.34 -57.57 -73.02
N LYS A 431 -195.69 -57.33 -74.29
CA LYS A 431 -197.01 -56.87 -74.75
C LYS A 431 -197.59 -55.62 -74.03
N ARG A 432 -196.73 -54.72 -73.53
CA ARG A 432 -197.02 -53.28 -73.43
C ARG A 432 -196.40 -52.58 -74.65
N GLU A 433 -197.09 -52.30 -75.74
CA GLU A 433 -198.45 -52.63 -76.18
C GLU A 433 -198.26 -52.94 -77.69
N MET A 434 -198.91 -53.86 -78.40
CA MET A 434 -200.26 -54.47 -78.36
C MET A 434 -201.42 -53.50 -78.70
N ILE A 435 -201.12 -52.21 -78.70
CA ILE A 435 -201.89 -51.04 -79.13
C ILE A 435 -200.77 -50.07 -79.58
N GLU A 436 -200.36 -49.98 -80.85
CA GLU A 436 -201.05 -50.34 -82.10
C GLU A 436 -200.09 -50.77 -83.24
N ASN A 437 -200.62 -51.64 -84.10
CA ASN A 437 -200.52 -51.63 -85.58
C ASN A 437 -199.17 -51.50 -86.34
N ILE A 438 -198.88 -52.58 -87.09
CA ILE A 438 -198.66 -52.59 -88.56
C ILE A 438 -197.37 -51.96 -89.16
N ALA A 439 -196.61 -52.82 -89.87
CA ALA A 439 -195.76 -52.59 -91.05
C ALA A 439 -194.26 -52.16 -90.97
N VAL A 440 -193.39 -53.10 -91.41
CA VAL A 440 -192.38 -52.96 -92.51
C VAL A 440 -190.92 -52.47 -92.25
N SER A 441 -189.99 -53.28 -92.80
CA SER A 441 -188.60 -53.03 -93.29
C SER A 441 -187.36 -52.86 -92.37
N ALA A 442 -186.41 -53.76 -92.66
CA ALA A 442 -185.00 -53.89 -92.26
C ALA A 442 -184.00 -52.90 -92.91
N ALA A 443 -182.70 -52.90 -92.49
CA ALA A 443 -181.52 -53.29 -93.31
C ALA A 443 -180.08 -52.97 -92.76
N PHE A 444 -179.13 -53.91 -92.99
CA PHE A 444 -177.69 -53.79 -93.39
C PHE A 444 -176.48 -53.24 -92.52
N CYS A 445 -175.49 -54.15 -92.29
CA CYS A 445 -174.00 -54.13 -92.55
C CYS A 445 -172.91 -53.14 -91.98
N ALA A 446 -171.87 -53.77 -91.35
CA ALA A 446 -170.38 -53.69 -91.55
C ALA A 446 -169.45 -52.47 -91.19
N GLY A 447 -168.22 -52.73 -90.66
CA GLY A 447 -167.08 -51.76 -90.51
C GLY A 447 -165.79 -52.25 -89.74
N PRO A 448 -164.53 -51.76 -89.97
CA PRO A 448 -163.27 -52.40 -89.44
C PRO A 448 -162.01 -51.50 -89.04
N VAL A 449 -160.84 -52.14 -88.74
CA VAL A 449 -159.36 -51.77 -88.85
C VAL A 449 -158.47 -51.00 -87.77
N THR A 450 -157.24 -51.52 -87.52
CA THR A 450 -155.86 -50.88 -87.24
C THR A 450 -155.43 -50.14 -85.93
N GLY A 451 -154.12 -50.16 -85.58
CA GLY A 451 -153.45 -49.09 -84.76
C GLY A 451 -152.05 -49.36 -84.14
N LEU A 452 -151.13 -48.37 -84.05
CA LEU A 452 -149.63 -48.56 -84.07
C LEU A 452 -148.75 -47.44 -83.37
N VAL A 453 -147.46 -47.74 -83.06
CA VAL A 453 -146.21 -46.89 -82.85
C VAL A 453 -145.93 -45.85 -81.70
N ALA A 454 -144.72 -45.99 -81.09
CA ALA A 454 -143.55 -45.05 -80.89
C ALA A 454 -143.52 -43.72 -80.06
N GLY A 455 -142.33 -43.40 -79.46
CA GLY A 455 -141.56 -42.16 -79.84
C GLY A 455 -140.78 -41.26 -78.83
N GLY A 456 -139.43 -41.36 -78.77
CA GLY A 456 -138.44 -40.22 -78.80
C GLY A 456 -138.24 -39.20 -77.63
N VAL A 457 -137.34 -38.17 -77.62
CA VAL A 457 -135.98 -37.85 -78.22
C VAL A 457 -135.30 -36.67 -77.41
N VAL A 458 -133.99 -36.36 -77.66
CA VAL A 458 -133.15 -35.15 -77.28
C VAL A 458 -132.79 -34.95 -75.76
N ALA A 459 -131.91 -34.05 -75.23
CA ALA A 459 -131.00 -32.92 -75.63
C ALA A 459 -129.98 -32.59 -74.46
N LEU A 460 -129.03 -31.60 -74.44
CA LEU A 460 -127.99 -31.08 -75.37
C LEU A 460 -127.14 -29.94 -74.66
N GLY A 461 -125.79 -29.94 -74.71
CA GLY A 461 -124.86 -28.82 -74.36
C GLY A 461 -124.34 -28.75 -72.90
N LYS A 462 -123.20 -28.11 -72.52
CA LYS A 462 -122.09 -27.32 -73.14
C LYS A 462 -120.76 -27.68 -72.39
N LEU A 463 -119.52 -27.63 -72.92
CA LEU A 463 -118.70 -26.55 -73.52
C LEU A 463 -118.45 -25.35 -72.56
N LEU A 464 -117.24 -24.81 -72.33
CA LEU A 464 -115.93 -24.85 -73.04
C LEU A 464 -114.72 -24.80 -72.09
N PHE A 465 -113.56 -25.25 -72.58
CA PHE A 465 -112.33 -24.44 -72.65
C PHE A 465 -111.73 -24.63 -74.05
#